data_AF-A0A374NZV0-F1
#
_entry.id   AF-A0A374NZV0-F1
#
_cell.length_a   1.000
_cell.length_b   1.000
_cell.length_c   1.000
_cell.angle_alpha   90.00
_cell.angle_beta   90.00
_cell.angle_gamma   90.00
#
_symmetry.space_group_name_H-M   'P 1'
#
loop_
_entity.id
_entity.type
_entity.pdbx_description
1 polymer ?
#
loop_
_entity_poly.entity_id
_entity_poly.type
_entity_poly.pdbx_seq_one_letter_code
_entity_poly.pdbx_strand_id
1 'polypeptide(L)'
;MKKNLKMMAVLSAAAVMTVAAPEMGFTGGSSTAYAKTIGWVEENGSFKYYEEDDYFLTDTWKKRGEDWYYLNEEGEIATNAQIDEYYVDETGKRVMDQWISIENEDAWDSPDAAEYHWYYYGKNGKAAIAKWQKIGESWYYFNEDGQMMTGKVEIDNATYYLGETDDGVMKTGWIQLENESDDPEMTHSWYYFDTNGKMVENQVDKKISGDYYTFVDGVMQTGWFKLPAEENAENATPSDAAENTATTVAGYQYYEPENGKRVTGWRTIEGVEGISAEGELYNFYFKNGKPYHADNGLQLFTVESKKYAFNTKGEMQTGLKVVNLEDGEIANFYFAEDGVMRTGKQVIYNEDLDENQTWFFYTDGSRKGQGFHGIRDNTLYEYGLRKDADSDLRLAPMNYDGNQYLVNTSGSIQKASSSSKSATKPELGNGFKDYKDSNGKTWVVDVNGIIQ
;
A
#
# COMPACT_ATOMS: atom_id res chain seq x y z
N MET A 1 4.40 -56.12 10.48
CA MET A 1 3.93 -55.50 11.74
C MET A 1 3.62 -54.04 11.46
N LYS A 2 2.44 -53.76 10.91
CA LYS A 2 1.84 -52.43 10.96
C LYS A 2 0.98 -52.44 12.23
N LYS A 3 1.27 -51.57 13.20
CA LYS A 3 0.42 -51.42 14.38
C LYS A 3 -0.91 -50.83 13.91
N ASN A 4 -2.01 -51.55 14.12
CA ASN A 4 -3.35 -50.96 14.00
C ASN A 4 -3.55 -50.05 15.22
N LEU A 5 -3.54 -48.73 15.02
CA LEU A 5 -3.90 -47.78 16.07
C LEU A 5 -5.43 -47.73 16.18
N LYS A 6 -5.96 -47.99 17.38
CA LYS A 6 -7.38 -47.78 17.72
C LYS A 6 -7.53 -46.31 18.12
N MET A 7 -8.22 -45.51 17.32
CA MET A 7 -8.44 -44.08 17.56
C MET A 7 -9.95 -43.83 17.66
N MET A 8 -10.41 -43.04 18.64
CA MET A 8 -11.79 -42.56 18.65
C MET A 8 -11.95 -41.45 17.60
N ALA A 9 -12.86 -41.61 16.66
CA ALA A 9 -13.25 -40.56 15.72
C ALA A 9 -14.66 -40.08 16.03
N VAL A 10 -14.90 -38.79 15.82
CA VAL A 10 -16.23 -38.18 15.96
C VAL A 10 -16.75 -37.87 14.56
N LEU A 11 -17.92 -38.40 14.21
CA LEU A 11 -18.56 -38.15 12.92
C LEU A 11 -19.24 -36.77 12.94
N SER A 12 -18.82 -35.83 12.08
CA SER A 12 -19.53 -34.56 11.90
C SER A 12 -20.50 -34.64 10.71
N ALA A 13 -21.79 -34.41 10.98
CA ALA A 13 -22.85 -34.49 9.99
C ALA A 13 -23.04 -33.15 9.27
N ALA A 14 -22.75 -33.12 7.97
CA ALA A 14 -23.17 -32.03 7.09
C ALA A 14 -23.83 -32.59 5.81
N ALA A 15 -24.97 -33.25 5.96
CA ALA A 15 -26.11 -33.26 5.04
C ALA A 15 -27.16 -34.27 5.53
N VAL A 16 -28.39 -33.80 5.71
CA VAL A 16 -29.54 -34.56 6.22
C VAL A 16 -29.87 -35.75 5.32
N MET A 17 -29.83 -36.97 5.85
CA MET A 17 -30.72 -38.05 5.40
C MET A 17 -31.37 -38.74 6.61
N THR A 18 -32.69 -38.70 6.60
CA THR A 18 -33.63 -39.30 7.54
C THR A 18 -33.32 -40.78 7.76
N VAL A 19 -32.99 -41.13 9.00
CA VAL A 19 -32.83 -42.52 9.43
C VAL A 19 -34.22 -43.12 9.61
N ALA A 20 -34.72 -43.83 8.60
CA ALA A 20 -35.74 -44.85 8.82
C ALA A 20 -35.01 -46.12 9.28
N ALA A 21 -35.03 -46.38 10.59
CA ALA A 21 -34.57 -47.64 11.14
C ALA A 21 -35.46 -48.78 10.60
N PRO A 22 -34.92 -49.82 9.94
CA PRO A 22 -35.61 -51.09 9.91
C PRO A 22 -35.36 -51.77 11.26
N GLU A 23 -36.41 -51.89 12.06
CA GLU A 23 -36.46 -52.86 13.15
C GLU A 23 -36.23 -54.26 12.56
N MET A 24 -35.07 -54.86 12.86
CA MET A 24 -34.81 -56.27 12.59
C MET A 24 -35.11 -57.04 13.87
N GLY A 25 -36.39 -57.41 14.04
CA GLY A 25 -36.81 -58.32 15.09
C GLY A 25 -36.38 -59.76 14.77
N PHE A 26 -35.84 -60.48 15.76
CA PHE A 26 -35.82 -61.93 15.74
C PHE A 26 -36.18 -62.53 17.10
N THR A 27 -37.19 -63.39 17.06
CA THR A 27 -37.67 -64.28 18.12
C THR A 27 -36.63 -65.34 18.45
N GLY A 28 -36.42 -65.59 19.75
CA GLY A 28 -35.48 -66.59 20.26
C GLY A 28 -35.88 -68.05 20.02
N GLY A 29 -34.87 -68.92 20.04
CA GLY A 29 -35.00 -70.37 20.06
C GLY A 29 -33.64 -71.05 20.25
N SER A 30 -33.56 -72.01 21.17
CA SER A 30 -32.35 -72.57 21.80
C SER A 30 -31.48 -73.52 20.94
N SER A 31 -30.18 -73.46 21.22
CA SER A 31 -29.09 -74.46 21.18
C SER A 31 -29.25 -75.83 20.50
N THR A 32 -28.38 -76.11 19.50
CA THR A 32 -27.68 -77.39 19.26
C THR A 32 -26.32 -77.14 18.58
N ALA A 33 -25.32 -77.99 18.86
CA ALA A 33 -23.91 -77.83 18.49
C ALA A 33 -23.60 -77.89 16.98
N TYR A 34 -22.97 -76.80 16.52
CA TYR A 34 -22.04 -76.52 15.41
C TYR A 34 -21.94 -77.50 14.22
N ALA A 35 -22.65 -77.16 13.14
CA ALA A 35 -21.96 -76.95 11.87
C ALA A 35 -21.68 -75.43 11.80
N LYS A 36 -20.42 -75.01 11.77
CA LYS A 36 -20.06 -73.59 11.75
C LYS A 36 -20.47 -73.03 10.39
N THR A 37 -21.43 -72.11 10.39
CA THR A 37 -22.02 -71.55 9.16
C THR A 37 -20.95 -70.83 8.36
N ILE A 38 -20.70 -71.27 7.12
CA ILE A 38 -19.88 -70.52 6.16
C ILE A 38 -20.56 -69.17 5.90
N GLY A 39 -19.80 -68.08 6.05
CA GLY A 39 -20.31 -66.72 5.92
C GLY A 39 -20.12 -65.87 7.18
N TRP A 40 -20.94 -64.82 7.30
CA TRP A 40 -20.89 -63.88 8.42
C TRP A 40 -21.49 -64.49 9.69
N VAL A 41 -20.70 -64.56 10.75
CA VAL A 41 -21.10 -65.09 12.07
C VAL A 41 -20.80 -64.04 13.14
N GLU A 42 -21.75 -63.81 14.03
CA GLU A 42 -21.58 -62.94 15.20
C GLU A 42 -21.09 -63.76 16.38
N GLU A 43 -19.93 -63.40 16.94
CA GLU A 43 -19.30 -64.07 18.07
C GLU A 43 -18.80 -63.00 19.04
N ASN A 44 -19.14 -63.13 20.34
CA ASN A 44 -18.71 -62.21 21.40
C ASN A 44 -18.97 -60.71 21.11
N GLY A 45 -20.02 -60.40 20.36
CA GLY A 45 -20.39 -59.02 20.01
C GLY A 45 -19.60 -58.42 18.84
N SER A 46 -18.81 -59.22 18.11
CA SER A 46 -18.16 -58.84 16.85
C SER A 46 -18.52 -59.80 15.72
N PHE A 47 -18.37 -59.36 14.48
CA PHE A 47 -18.60 -60.19 13.30
C PHE A 47 -17.30 -60.77 12.76
N LYS A 48 -17.34 -62.05 12.37
CA LYS A 48 -16.28 -62.75 11.61
C LYS A 48 -16.84 -63.31 10.30
N TYR A 49 -15.98 -63.62 9.34
CA TYR A 49 -16.36 -64.31 8.10
C TYR A 49 -15.61 -65.64 7.96
N TYR A 50 -16.34 -66.75 7.97
CA TYR A 50 -15.81 -68.10 7.80
C TYR A 50 -15.88 -68.55 6.33
N GLU A 51 -14.76 -69.04 5.77
CA GLU A 51 -14.73 -69.60 4.42
C GLU A 51 -14.99 -71.12 4.41
N GLU A 52 -14.46 -71.84 5.40
CA GLU A 52 -14.62 -73.29 5.58
C GLU A 52 -14.41 -73.64 7.06
N ASP A 53 -15.30 -74.43 7.66
CA ASP A 53 -15.24 -74.88 9.06
C ASP A 53 -14.68 -73.82 10.04
N ASP A 54 -13.45 -74.02 10.54
CA ASP A 54 -12.76 -73.15 11.52
C ASP A 54 -11.81 -72.11 10.88
N TYR A 55 -11.75 -72.04 9.55
CA TYR A 55 -10.95 -71.05 8.81
C TYR A 55 -11.78 -69.79 8.55
N PHE A 56 -11.43 -68.72 9.27
CA PHE A 56 -11.97 -67.38 9.07
C PHE A 56 -10.96 -66.48 8.36
N LEU A 57 -11.48 -65.49 7.65
CA LEU A 57 -10.69 -64.45 7.01
C LEU A 57 -10.07 -63.51 8.04
N THR A 58 -8.80 -63.16 7.84
CA THR A 58 -8.06 -62.16 8.61
C THR A 58 -7.33 -61.23 7.67
N ASP A 59 -7.00 -60.02 8.15
CA ASP A 59 -6.27 -58.98 7.42
C ASP A 59 -6.79 -58.72 5.99
N THR A 60 -8.12 -58.71 5.82
CA THR A 60 -8.73 -58.58 4.50
C THR A 60 -10.08 -57.89 4.52
N TRP A 61 -10.41 -57.28 3.38
CA TRP A 61 -11.71 -56.69 3.12
C TRP A 61 -12.73 -57.75 2.70
N LYS A 62 -13.95 -57.65 3.25
CA LYS A 62 -15.09 -58.48 2.85
C LYS A 62 -16.35 -57.62 2.70
N LYS A 63 -17.02 -57.77 1.56
CA LYS A 63 -18.29 -57.10 1.28
C LYS A 63 -19.46 -57.82 1.96
N ARG A 64 -20.40 -57.06 2.52
CA ARG A 64 -21.69 -57.54 3.04
C ARG A 64 -22.79 -56.60 2.56
N GLY A 65 -23.63 -57.08 1.66
CA GLY A 65 -24.59 -56.22 0.95
C GLY A 65 -23.85 -55.21 0.06
N GLU A 66 -24.12 -53.92 0.24
CA GLU A 66 -23.41 -52.84 -0.46
C GLU A 66 -22.17 -52.34 0.28
N ASP A 67 -22.04 -52.68 1.56
CA ASP A 67 -21.01 -52.14 2.45
C ASP A 67 -19.76 -53.03 2.47
N TRP A 68 -18.61 -52.40 2.73
CA TRP A 68 -17.32 -53.07 2.89
C TRP A 68 -16.88 -53.03 4.35
N TYR A 69 -16.35 -54.15 4.84
CA TYR A 69 -15.85 -54.33 6.19
C TYR A 69 -14.43 -54.89 6.14
N TYR A 70 -13.56 -54.49 7.06
CA TYR A 70 -12.22 -55.04 7.19
C TYR A 70 -12.15 -56.00 8.37
N LEU A 71 -11.63 -57.21 8.15
CA LEU A 71 -11.38 -58.19 9.19
C LEU A 71 -9.92 -58.06 9.64
N ASN A 72 -9.70 -57.84 10.93
CA ASN A 72 -8.37 -57.65 11.52
C ASN A 72 -7.59 -58.99 11.64
N GLU A 73 -6.46 -58.98 12.34
CA GLU A 73 -5.62 -60.17 12.54
C GLU A 73 -6.33 -61.28 13.34
N GLU A 74 -7.28 -60.92 14.21
CA GLU A 74 -8.16 -61.85 14.94
C GLU A 74 -9.41 -62.28 14.13
N GLY A 75 -9.59 -61.75 12.92
CA GLY A 75 -10.74 -62.00 12.04
C GLY A 75 -12.02 -61.30 12.46
N GLU A 76 -11.93 -60.34 13.38
CA GLU A 76 -13.02 -59.50 13.85
C GLU A 76 -13.14 -58.24 12.96
N ILE A 77 -14.35 -57.71 12.82
CA ILE A 77 -14.52 -56.44 12.11
C ILE A 77 -13.78 -55.30 12.84
N ALA A 78 -12.95 -54.57 12.10
CA ALA A 78 -12.36 -53.33 12.59
C ALA A 78 -13.44 -52.23 12.65
N THR A 79 -13.36 -51.36 13.66
CA THR A 79 -14.23 -50.19 13.84
C THR A 79 -13.40 -48.98 14.24
N ASN A 80 -13.85 -47.79 13.86
CA ASN A 80 -13.14 -46.51 14.10
C ASN A 80 -11.64 -46.58 13.79
N ALA A 81 -11.29 -47.11 12.62
CA ALA A 81 -9.90 -47.41 12.29
C ALA A 81 -9.58 -47.02 10.85
N GLN A 82 -8.38 -46.44 10.67
CA GLN A 82 -7.79 -46.26 9.34
C GLN A 82 -7.10 -47.55 8.92
N ILE A 83 -7.46 -48.03 7.73
CA ILE A 83 -6.95 -49.27 7.12
C ILE A 83 -6.39 -48.92 5.74
N ASP A 84 -5.06 -48.85 5.65
CA ASP A 84 -4.33 -48.31 4.50
C ASP A 84 -4.88 -46.92 4.09
N GLU A 85 -5.44 -46.79 2.88
CA GLU A 85 -6.02 -45.55 2.36
C GLU A 85 -7.53 -45.40 2.65
N TYR A 86 -8.14 -46.29 3.44
CA TYR A 86 -9.57 -46.31 3.75
C TYR A 86 -9.81 -46.14 5.25
N TYR A 87 -11.06 -45.84 5.63
CA TYR A 87 -11.47 -45.78 7.02
C TYR A 87 -12.78 -46.54 7.23
N VAL A 88 -12.89 -47.18 8.40
CA VAL A 88 -14.12 -47.83 8.85
C VAL A 88 -14.71 -47.10 10.05
N ASP A 89 -16.00 -46.81 10.00
CA ASP A 89 -16.73 -46.09 11.05
C ASP A 89 -16.96 -46.95 12.32
N GLU A 90 -17.72 -46.42 13.27
CA GLU A 90 -18.05 -47.09 14.53
C GLU A 90 -18.82 -48.42 14.33
N THR A 91 -19.47 -48.59 13.19
CA THR A 91 -20.19 -49.81 12.80
C THR A 91 -19.32 -50.78 12.00
N GLY A 92 -18.08 -50.38 11.68
CA GLY A 92 -17.12 -51.12 10.88
C GLY A 92 -17.33 -50.99 9.37
N LYS A 93 -18.25 -50.11 8.94
CA LYS A 93 -18.50 -49.86 7.52
C LYS A 93 -17.45 -48.94 6.96
N ARG A 94 -16.95 -49.26 5.77
CA ARG A 94 -16.03 -48.39 5.03
C ARG A 94 -16.71 -47.09 4.62
N VAL A 95 -16.14 -45.96 5.05
CA VAL A 95 -16.68 -44.63 4.75
C VAL A 95 -16.39 -44.23 3.29
N MET A 96 -17.26 -43.41 2.72
CA MET A 96 -17.13 -42.85 1.37
C MET A 96 -17.78 -41.47 1.32
N ASP A 97 -17.17 -40.54 0.58
CA ASP A 97 -17.63 -39.16 0.42
C ASP A 97 -17.88 -38.43 1.76
N GLN A 98 -16.95 -38.59 2.71
CA GLN A 98 -17.18 -38.22 4.12
C GLN A 98 -15.93 -37.63 4.79
N TRP A 99 -16.15 -36.64 5.64
CA TRP A 99 -15.17 -36.09 6.57
C TRP A 99 -15.08 -36.95 7.84
N ILE A 100 -13.86 -37.13 8.33
CA ILE A 100 -13.55 -37.81 9.59
C ILE A 100 -12.63 -36.91 10.39
N SER A 101 -12.97 -36.61 11.64
CA SER A 101 -12.05 -35.99 12.59
C SER A 101 -11.50 -37.04 13.55
N ILE A 102 -10.22 -36.95 13.85
CA ILE A 102 -9.51 -37.81 14.80
C ILE A 102 -8.88 -36.89 15.84
N GLU A 103 -9.06 -37.20 17.13
CA GLU A 103 -8.45 -36.44 18.23
C GLU A 103 -6.94 -36.38 18.04
N ASN A 104 -6.37 -35.18 18.16
CA ASN A 104 -4.94 -34.97 18.15
C ASN A 104 -4.39 -35.28 19.54
N GLU A 105 -3.80 -36.46 19.70
CA GLU A 105 -3.20 -36.90 20.97
C GLU A 105 -2.08 -35.96 21.47
N ASP A 106 -1.50 -35.15 20.58
CA ASP A 106 -0.42 -34.21 20.88
C ASP A 106 -0.94 -32.77 21.08
N ALA A 107 -2.26 -32.55 21.12
CA ALA A 107 -2.84 -31.21 21.29
C ALA A 107 -2.45 -30.52 22.60
N TRP A 108 -2.05 -31.28 23.63
CA TRP A 108 -1.62 -30.73 24.92
C TRP A 108 -0.18 -30.19 24.90
N ASP A 109 0.61 -30.50 23.87
CA ASP A 109 2.01 -30.06 23.75
C ASP A 109 2.14 -28.58 23.35
N SER A 110 1.09 -27.99 22.76
CA SER A 110 1.05 -26.58 22.37
C SER A 110 -0.35 -25.99 22.54
N PRO A 111 -0.51 -24.81 23.16
CA PRO A 111 -1.82 -24.16 23.27
C PRO A 111 -2.45 -23.82 21.91
N ASP A 112 -1.65 -23.75 20.85
CA ASP A 112 -2.08 -23.44 19.50
C ASP A 112 -2.26 -24.70 18.62
N ALA A 113 -2.04 -25.90 19.18
CA ALA A 113 -2.28 -27.13 18.45
C ALA A 113 -3.78 -27.37 18.24
N ALA A 114 -4.13 -27.84 17.05
CA ALA A 114 -5.49 -28.27 16.75
C ALA A 114 -5.91 -29.42 17.67
N GLU A 115 -7.12 -29.36 18.24
CA GLU A 115 -7.68 -30.46 19.05
C GLU A 115 -7.95 -31.72 18.20
N TYR A 116 -8.20 -31.55 16.90
CA TYR A 116 -8.50 -32.64 15.97
C TYR A 116 -7.74 -32.49 14.65
N HIS A 117 -7.39 -33.64 14.08
CA HIS A 117 -6.97 -33.75 12.69
C HIS A 117 -8.16 -34.15 11.81
N TRP A 118 -8.35 -33.41 10.72
CA TRP A 118 -9.43 -33.64 9.77
C TRP A 118 -8.94 -34.40 8.54
N TYR A 119 -9.69 -35.42 8.13
CA TYR A 119 -9.41 -36.26 6.96
C TYR A 119 -10.65 -36.31 6.08
N TYR A 120 -10.46 -36.46 4.77
CA TYR A 120 -11.58 -36.65 3.84
C TYR A 120 -11.40 -37.89 2.98
N TYR A 121 -12.42 -38.75 2.99
CA TYR A 121 -12.48 -39.96 2.19
C TYR A 121 -13.40 -39.73 1.00
N GLY A 122 -12.84 -39.77 -0.21
CA GLY A 122 -13.57 -39.47 -1.44
C GLY A 122 -14.64 -40.52 -1.77
N LYS A 123 -15.33 -40.32 -2.90
CA LYS A 123 -16.42 -41.21 -3.37
C LYS A 123 -16.02 -42.67 -3.61
N ASN A 124 -14.73 -42.94 -3.81
CA ASN A 124 -14.19 -44.28 -3.93
C ASN A 124 -13.78 -44.90 -2.58
N GLY A 125 -13.95 -44.16 -1.48
CA GLY A 125 -13.56 -44.52 -0.13
C GLY A 125 -12.10 -44.23 0.22
N LYS A 126 -11.30 -43.71 -0.73
CA LYS A 126 -9.88 -43.43 -0.49
C LYS A 126 -9.68 -42.06 0.16
N ALA A 127 -8.75 -41.97 1.11
CA ALA A 127 -8.31 -40.74 1.72
C ALA A 127 -7.76 -39.75 0.67
N ALA A 128 -7.98 -38.46 0.89
CA ALA A 128 -7.26 -37.41 0.19
C ALA A 128 -5.87 -37.25 0.82
N ILE A 129 -4.81 -37.44 0.01
CA ILE A 129 -3.40 -37.43 0.46
C ILE A 129 -2.60 -36.60 -0.54
N ALA A 130 -1.75 -35.70 -0.02
CA ALA A 130 -0.81 -34.86 -0.76
C ALA A 130 -1.44 -34.19 -1.99
N LYS A 131 -2.63 -33.60 -1.82
CA LYS A 131 -3.39 -33.03 -2.95
C LYS A 131 -4.41 -31.98 -2.55
N TRP A 132 -4.73 -31.14 -3.53
CA TRP A 132 -5.94 -30.33 -3.55
C TRP A 132 -7.17 -31.22 -3.77
N GLN A 133 -8.22 -30.97 -3.00
CA GLN A 133 -9.51 -31.65 -3.13
C GLN A 133 -10.64 -30.63 -3.05
N LYS A 134 -11.47 -30.60 -4.08
CA LYS A 134 -12.71 -29.82 -4.07
C LYS A 134 -13.81 -30.61 -3.37
N ILE A 135 -14.44 -30.01 -2.37
CA ILE A 135 -15.49 -30.62 -1.56
C ILE A 135 -16.63 -29.60 -1.47
N GLY A 136 -17.78 -29.94 -2.05
CA GLY A 136 -18.82 -28.94 -2.34
C GLY A 136 -18.30 -27.85 -3.28
N GLU A 137 -18.39 -26.60 -2.84
CA GLU A 137 -17.89 -25.44 -3.59
C GLU A 137 -16.47 -25.01 -3.19
N SER A 138 -15.98 -25.52 -2.06
CA SER A 138 -14.72 -25.11 -1.43
C SER A 138 -13.54 -26.00 -1.83
N TRP A 139 -12.34 -25.43 -1.78
CA TRP A 139 -11.08 -26.14 -1.96
C TRP A 139 -10.37 -26.34 -0.63
N TYR A 140 -9.81 -27.53 -0.47
CA TYR A 140 -9.03 -27.94 0.69
C TYR A 140 -7.73 -28.56 0.20
N TYR A 141 -6.68 -28.51 1.01
CA TYR A 141 -5.44 -29.23 0.75
C TYR A 141 -5.15 -30.22 1.86
N PHE A 142 -4.69 -31.42 1.49
CA PHE A 142 -4.34 -32.47 2.42
C PHE A 142 -2.85 -32.80 2.31
N ASN A 143 -2.16 -32.94 3.44
CA ASN A 143 -0.73 -33.26 3.50
C ASN A 143 -0.44 -34.74 3.18
N GLU A 144 0.83 -35.15 3.31
CA GLU A 144 1.28 -36.53 3.02
C GLU A 144 0.67 -37.59 3.94
N ASP A 145 0.24 -37.19 5.15
CA ASP A 145 -0.47 -38.06 6.10
C ASP A 145 -2.00 -38.05 5.88
N GLY A 146 -2.49 -37.22 4.95
CA GLY A 146 -3.90 -37.06 4.63
C GLY A 146 -4.66 -36.14 5.59
N GLN A 147 -3.94 -35.38 6.43
CA GLN A 147 -4.52 -34.37 7.31
C GLN A 147 -4.82 -33.10 6.50
N MET A 148 -5.98 -32.51 6.74
CA MET A 148 -6.38 -31.22 6.17
C MET A 148 -5.48 -30.11 6.70
N MET A 149 -4.91 -29.34 5.78
CA MET A 149 -4.07 -28.19 6.12
C MET A 149 -4.92 -26.95 6.40
N THR A 150 -4.45 -26.11 7.32
CA THR A 150 -5.05 -24.83 7.72
C THR A 150 -3.96 -23.73 7.75
N GLY A 151 -4.36 -22.47 7.94
CA GLY A 151 -3.42 -21.36 8.06
C GLY A 151 -2.70 -21.02 6.75
N LYS A 152 -1.58 -20.29 6.87
CA LYS A 152 -0.74 -19.87 5.74
C LYS A 152 0.24 -21.01 5.39
N VAL A 153 0.13 -21.54 4.18
CA VAL A 153 0.89 -22.73 3.75
C VAL A 153 1.55 -22.51 2.40
N GLU A 154 2.76 -23.04 2.22
CA GLU A 154 3.44 -23.07 0.93
C GLU A 154 3.20 -24.42 0.23
N ILE A 155 2.65 -24.37 -0.99
CA ILE A 155 2.35 -25.53 -1.81
C ILE A 155 2.85 -25.24 -3.22
N ASP A 156 3.71 -26.09 -3.76
CA ASP A 156 4.27 -25.96 -5.12
C ASP A 156 4.86 -24.55 -5.41
N ASN A 157 5.66 -24.02 -4.49
CA ASN A 157 6.27 -22.67 -4.54
C ASN A 157 5.26 -21.51 -4.62
N ALA A 158 4.05 -21.69 -4.10
CA ALA A 158 3.08 -20.61 -3.94
C ALA A 158 2.47 -20.68 -2.54
N THR A 159 2.28 -19.51 -1.93
CA THR A 159 1.63 -19.43 -0.63
C THR A 159 0.12 -19.30 -0.77
N TYR A 160 -0.60 -20.07 0.05
CA TYR A 160 -2.06 -20.10 0.16
C TYR A 160 -2.45 -19.83 1.61
N TYR A 161 -3.71 -19.44 1.83
CA TYR A 161 -4.30 -19.41 3.17
C TYR A 161 -5.55 -20.30 3.19
N LEU A 162 -5.52 -21.32 4.05
CA LEU A 162 -6.52 -22.38 4.16
C LEU A 162 -7.43 -22.21 5.39
N GLY A 163 -7.79 -20.96 5.70
CA GLY A 163 -8.67 -20.65 6.82
C GLY A 163 -8.09 -21.05 8.18
N GLU A 164 -8.94 -21.02 9.20
CA GLU A 164 -8.57 -21.40 10.58
C GLU A 164 -8.65 -22.92 10.80
N THR A 165 -8.26 -23.36 11.99
CA THR A 165 -8.13 -24.77 12.40
C THR A 165 -9.33 -25.67 12.07
N ASP A 166 -10.55 -25.16 12.17
CA ASP A 166 -11.79 -25.92 11.89
C ASP A 166 -12.44 -25.60 10.54
N ASP A 167 -11.82 -24.75 9.72
CA ASP A 167 -12.36 -24.32 8.42
C ASP A 167 -11.65 -25.02 7.26
N GLY A 168 -10.32 -24.92 7.16
CA GLY A 168 -9.53 -25.58 6.10
C GLY A 168 -9.78 -25.07 4.67
N VAL A 169 -10.72 -24.15 4.49
CA VAL A 169 -11.13 -23.65 3.17
C VAL A 169 -10.09 -22.68 2.63
N MET A 170 -9.63 -22.95 1.41
CA MET A 170 -8.79 -22.02 0.65
C MET A 170 -9.51 -20.69 0.44
N LYS A 171 -8.91 -19.61 0.95
CA LYS A 171 -9.43 -18.25 0.81
C LYS A 171 -8.82 -17.54 -0.39
N THR A 172 -9.55 -16.52 -0.86
CA THR A 172 -9.16 -15.62 -1.94
C THR A 172 -9.52 -14.20 -1.55
N GLY A 173 -8.88 -13.21 -2.17
CA GLY A 173 -9.12 -11.79 -1.94
C GLY A 173 -8.28 -11.21 -0.80
N TRP A 174 -8.75 -10.10 -0.24
CA TRP A 174 -8.09 -9.40 0.86
C TRP A 174 -8.31 -10.13 2.18
N ILE A 175 -7.23 -10.40 2.90
CA ILE A 175 -7.25 -11.09 4.20
C ILE A 175 -6.28 -10.38 5.13
N GLN A 176 -6.76 -10.02 6.32
CA GLN A 176 -5.91 -9.51 7.39
C GLN A 176 -5.46 -10.70 8.24
N LEU A 177 -4.15 -10.88 8.37
CA LEU A 177 -3.55 -11.96 9.16
C LEU A 177 -2.60 -11.37 10.18
N GLU A 178 -2.42 -12.08 11.29
CA GLU A 178 -1.35 -11.78 12.24
C GLU A 178 0.01 -11.84 11.53
N ASN A 179 0.92 -10.95 11.89
CA ASN A 179 2.29 -10.97 11.39
C ASN A 179 3.29 -10.95 12.54
N GLU A 180 4.37 -11.71 12.37
CA GLU A 180 5.53 -11.70 13.26
C GLU A 180 6.38 -10.45 12.96
N SER A 181 5.84 -9.27 13.28
CA SER A 181 6.59 -8.01 13.22
C SER A 181 7.38 -7.83 14.51
N ASP A 182 8.61 -7.34 14.40
CA ASP A 182 9.38 -6.85 15.57
C ASP A 182 8.77 -5.57 16.17
N ASP A 183 7.84 -4.92 15.44
CA ASP A 183 7.08 -3.78 15.92
C ASP A 183 5.83 -4.23 16.71
N PRO A 184 5.78 -4.00 18.03
CA PRO A 184 4.65 -4.41 18.86
C PRO A 184 3.33 -3.68 18.53
N GLU A 185 3.36 -2.59 17.78
CA GLU A 185 2.16 -1.89 17.32
C GLU A 185 1.60 -2.49 16.01
N MET A 186 2.42 -3.22 15.24
CA MET A 186 2.00 -3.91 14.02
C MET A 186 1.80 -5.40 14.26
N THR A 187 0.65 -5.75 14.83
CA THR A 187 0.27 -7.15 15.07
C THR A 187 -0.43 -7.81 13.88
N HIS A 188 -0.94 -7.03 12.92
CA HIS A 188 -1.69 -7.55 11.79
C HIS A 188 -1.31 -6.83 10.50
N SER A 189 -1.25 -7.60 9.41
CA SER A 189 -0.96 -7.11 8.07
C SER A 189 -2.01 -7.58 7.06
N TRP A 190 -2.23 -6.77 6.03
CA TRP A 190 -3.11 -7.13 4.91
C TRP A 190 -2.33 -7.88 3.83
N TYR A 191 -2.91 -8.98 3.39
CA TYR A 191 -2.45 -9.82 2.29
C TYR A 191 -3.53 -9.89 1.21
N TYR A 192 -3.12 -10.16 -0.02
CA TYR A 192 -4.07 -10.40 -1.12
C TYR A 192 -3.79 -11.74 -1.77
N PHE A 193 -4.81 -12.59 -1.82
CA PHE A 193 -4.80 -13.87 -2.51
C PHE A 193 -5.57 -13.75 -3.81
N ASP A 194 -4.99 -14.19 -4.92
CA ASP A 194 -5.62 -14.09 -6.23
C ASP A 194 -6.84 -15.03 -6.36
N THR A 195 -7.49 -15.03 -7.53
CA THR A 195 -8.67 -15.88 -7.78
C THR A 195 -8.40 -17.38 -7.72
N ASN A 196 -7.12 -17.79 -7.77
CA ASN A 196 -6.68 -19.17 -7.62
C ASN A 196 -6.18 -19.46 -6.20
N GLY A 197 -6.29 -18.49 -5.27
CA GLY A 197 -5.83 -18.61 -3.90
C GLY A 197 -4.34 -18.36 -3.70
N LYS A 198 -3.59 -17.94 -4.72
CA LYS A 198 -2.15 -17.66 -4.59
C LYS A 198 -1.93 -16.27 -4.00
N MET A 199 -1.12 -16.17 -2.96
CA MET A 199 -0.72 -14.90 -2.37
C MET A 199 0.05 -14.05 -3.38
N VAL A 200 -0.26 -12.76 -3.44
CA VAL A 200 0.52 -11.79 -4.21
C VAL A 200 1.67 -11.29 -3.35
N GLU A 201 2.88 -11.48 -3.85
CA GLU A 201 4.12 -11.10 -3.18
C GLU A 201 4.98 -10.24 -4.08
N ASN A 202 5.79 -9.35 -3.47
CA ASN A 202 6.87 -8.61 -4.12
C ASN A 202 6.48 -7.95 -5.45
N GLN A 203 5.33 -7.26 -5.46
CA GLN A 203 4.79 -6.59 -6.64
C GLN A 203 4.52 -5.12 -6.33
N VAL A 204 5.12 -4.23 -7.13
CA VAL A 204 4.86 -2.79 -7.11
C VAL A 204 3.66 -2.48 -8.01
N ASP A 205 2.72 -1.68 -7.51
CA ASP A 205 1.55 -1.19 -8.24
C ASP A 205 0.73 -2.32 -8.89
N LYS A 206 0.46 -3.37 -8.12
CA LYS A 206 -0.52 -4.40 -8.45
C LYS A 206 -1.91 -3.79 -8.56
N LYS A 207 -2.52 -3.91 -9.73
CA LYS A 207 -3.90 -3.46 -9.94
C LYS A 207 -4.91 -4.48 -9.38
N ILE A 208 -5.74 -4.05 -8.44
CA ILE A 208 -6.81 -4.85 -7.83
C ILE A 208 -8.08 -4.03 -7.86
N SER A 209 -9.11 -4.54 -8.54
CA SER A 209 -10.44 -3.90 -8.62
C SER A 209 -10.45 -2.42 -9.06
N GLY A 210 -9.44 -1.98 -9.83
CA GLY A 210 -9.32 -0.61 -10.35
C GLY A 210 -8.29 0.25 -9.64
N ASP A 211 -7.96 -0.09 -8.40
CA ASP A 211 -6.96 0.60 -7.57
C ASP A 211 -5.59 -0.10 -7.67
N TYR A 212 -4.53 0.56 -7.20
CA TYR A 212 -3.15 0.07 -7.25
C TYR A 212 -2.57 -0.06 -5.84
N TYR A 213 -1.85 -1.15 -5.59
CA TYR A 213 -1.30 -1.54 -4.29
C TYR A 213 0.12 -2.08 -4.46
N THR A 214 0.95 -1.97 -3.43
CA THR A 214 2.28 -2.57 -3.44
C THR A 214 2.41 -3.59 -2.32
N PHE A 215 3.09 -4.70 -2.62
CA PHE A 215 3.30 -5.81 -1.68
C PHE A 215 4.79 -6.11 -1.55
N VAL A 216 5.27 -6.31 -0.33
CA VAL A 216 6.62 -6.79 0.01
C VAL A 216 6.44 -8.01 0.90
N ASP A 217 6.99 -9.15 0.50
CA ASP A 217 6.86 -10.44 1.19
C ASP A 217 5.40 -10.80 1.56
N GLY A 218 4.50 -10.44 0.64
CA GLY A 218 3.05 -10.64 0.77
C GLY A 218 2.31 -9.54 1.53
N VAL A 219 3.02 -8.70 2.29
CA VAL A 219 2.45 -7.63 3.10
C VAL A 219 2.15 -6.41 2.24
N MET A 220 0.90 -5.96 2.27
CA MET A 220 0.46 -4.72 1.63
C MET A 220 1.13 -3.51 2.30
N GLN A 221 1.75 -2.66 1.50
CA GLN A 221 2.44 -1.46 1.95
C GLN A 221 1.48 -0.27 2.06
N THR A 222 1.70 0.57 3.07
CA THR A 222 0.96 1.82 3.30
C THR A 222 1.94 2.97 3.59
N GLY A 223 1.45 4.20 3.56
CA GLY A 223 2.24 5.40 3.81
C GLY A 223 3.32 5.65 2.75
N TRP A 224 4.41 6.27 3.18
CA TRP A 224 5.58 6.53 2.34
C TRP A 224 6.37 5.24 2.11
N PHE A 225 6.48 4.82 0.86
CA PHE A 225 7.21 3.63 0.47
C PHE A 225 8.32 4.00 -0.52
N LYS A 226 9.58 3.67 -0.18
CA LYS A 226 10.70 3.82 -1.11
C LYS A 226 10.71 2.65 -2.08
N LEU A 227 10.53 2.94 -3.36
CA LEU A 227 10.61 1.90 -4.37
C LEU A 227 12.01 1.27 -4.39
N PRO A 228 12.13 -0.04 -4.62
CA PRO A 228 13.42 -0.64 -4.94
C PRO A 228 13.99 0.08 -6.17
N ALA A 229 15.31 0.31 -6.17
CA ALA A 229 15.99 0.86 -7.35
C ALA A 229 15.63 -0.03 -8.55
N GLU A 230 15.07 0.56 -9.60
CA GLU A 230 14.50 -0.21 -10.71
C GLU A 230 15.48 -1.28 -11.20
N GLU A 231 14.96 -2.47 -11.51
CA GLU A 231 15.61 -3.55 -12.27
C GLU A 231 15.83 -3.12 -13.75
N ASN A 232 16.26 -1.87 -13.96
CA ASN A 232 16.67 -1.24 -15.22
C ASN A 232 17.81 -0.23 -15.00
N ALA A 233 18.75 -0.55 -14.11
CA ALA A 233 20.13 -0.11 -14.26
C ALA A 233 20.96 -1.32 -14.68
N GLU A 234 21.26 -1.44 -15.98
CA GLU A 234 22.25 -2.41 -16.46
C GLU A 234 23.56 -2.19 -15.66
N ASN A 235 23.87 -3.13 -14.76
CA ASN A 235 25.04 -3.18 -13.89
C ASN A 235 25.13 -2.09 -12.80
N ALA A 236 24.60 -2.38 -11.61
CA ALA A 236 25.14 -1.83 -10.38
C ALA A 236 25.30 -2.95 -9.34
N THR A 237 26.54 -3.16 -8.89
CA THR A 237 26.89 -4.06 -7.78
C THR A 237 26.63 -3.37 -6.43
N PRO A 238 26.51 -4.13 -5.31
CA PRO A 238 26.22 -3.59 -3.96
C PRO A 238 27.20 -2.56 -3.37
N SER A 239 28.17 -2.06 -4.15
CA SER A 239 29.13 -1.03 -3.75
C SER A 239 28.74 0.40 -4.13
N ASP A 240 27.61 0.61 -4.81
CA ASP A 240 27.17 1.96 -5.22
C ASP A 240 26.20 2.62 -4.24
N ALA A 241 26.14 2.13 -3.00
CA ALA A 241 25.61 2.89 -1.87
C ALA A 241 26.55 4.06 -1.53
N ALA A 242 26.69 5.00 -2.45
CA ALA A 242 27.17 6.33 -2.13
C ALA A 242 26.15 6.96 -1.18
N GLU A 243 26.62 7.37 0.00
CA GLU A 243 25.86 8.14 0.98
C GLU A 243 25.09 9.26 0.28
N ASN A 244 23.78 9.05 0.15
CA ASN A 244 22.91 9.99 -0.53
C ASN A 244 22.64 11.16 0.43
N THR A 245 23.52 12.15 0.37
CA THR A 245 23.44 13.41 1.14
C THR A 245 22.32 14.33 0.65
N ALA A 246 21.59 13.95 -0.41
CA ALA A 246 20.43 14.68 -0.90
C ALA A 246 19.15 14.25 -0.15
N THR A 247 18.57 15.17 0.64
CA THR A 247 17.23 15.01 1.23
C THR A 247 16.17 15.19 0.15
N THR A 248 15.87 14.11 -0.57
CA THR A 248 14.90 14.10 -1.68
C THR A 248 13.91 12.95 -1.56
N VAL A 249 12.66 13.22 -1.94
CA VAL A 249 11.59 12.20 -2.05
C VAL A 249 11.57 11.50 -3.41
N ALA A 250 12.57 11.74 -4.26
CA ALA A 250 12.75 11.00 -5.50
C ALA A 250 12.81 9.48 -5.21
N GLY A 251 12.04 8.71 -5.98
CA GLY A 251 11.92 7.25 -5.82
C GLY A 251 10.91 6.80 -4.76
N TYR A 252 10.29 7.70 -4.02
CA TYR A 252 9.19 7.36 -3.13
C TYR A 252 7.84 7.33 -3.86
N GLN A 253 6.94 6.48 -3.35
CA GLN A 253 5.52 6.55 -3.61
C GLN A 253 4.74 6.67 -2.29
N TYR A 254 3.50 7.11 -2.38
CA TYR A 254 2.58 7.18 -1.24
C TYR A 254 1.31 6.35 -1.47
N TYR A 255 0.99 5.52 -0.48
CA TYR A 255 -0.19 4.66 -0.41
C TYR A 255 -1.00 5.04 0.83
N GLU A 256 -2.33 5.07 0.75
CA GLU A 256 -3.13 5.51 1.91
C GLU A 256 -2.97 4.59 3.12
N PRO A 257 -2.72 5.13 4.32
CA PRO A 257 -2.66 4.35 5.56
C PRO A 257 -3.90 3.48 5.81
N GLU A 258 -5.09 3.97 5.47
CA GLU A 258 -6.35 3.31 5.83
C GLU A 258 -6.67 2.11 4.94
N ASN A 259 -6.13 2.04 3.72
CA ASN A 259 -6.52 1.03 2.75
C ASN A 259 -5.44 0.60 1.75
N GLY A 260 -4.24 1.17 1.79
CA GLY A 260 -3.11 0.83 0.91
C GLY A 260 -3.25 1.26 -0.55
N LYS A 261 -4.27 2.05 -0.91
CA LYS A 261 -4.45 2.50 -2.29
C LYS A 261 -3.39 3.55 -2.66
N ARG A 262 -2.77 3.39 -3.82
CA ARG A 262 -1.83 4.36 -4.39
C ARG A 262 -2.51 5.71 -4.61
N VAL A 263 -1.91 6.76 -4.06
CA VAL A 263 -2.52 8.09 -4.05
C VAL A 263 -2.36 8.82 -5.38
N THR A 264 -3.36 9.64 -5.73
CA THR A 264 -3.23 10.72 -6.72
C THR A 264 -4.00 11.94 -6.20
N GLY A 265 -3.40 13.11 -6.37
CA GLY A 265 -3.94 14.38 -5.89
C GLY A 265 -3.24 14.93 -4.65
N TRP A 266 -3.87 15.93 -4.04
CA TRP A 266 -3.36 16.63 -2.87
C TRP A 266 -3.48 15.80 -1.60
N ARG A 267 -2.48 15.90 -0.72
CA ARG A 267 -2.50 15.39 0.65
C ARG A 267 -1.81 16.37 1.59
N THR A 268 -2.32 16.46 2.81
CA THR A 268 -1.69 17.17 3.92
C THR A 268 -1.31 16.12 4.96
N ILE A 269 -0.03 15.76 4.98
CA ILE A 269 0.50 14.60 5.73
C ILE A 269 1.89 14.93 6.26
N GLU A 270 2.39 14.11 7.17
CA GLU A 270 3.80 14.15 7.54
C GLU A 270 4.67 13.77 6.35
N GLY A 271 5.83 14.39 6.25
CA GLY A 271 6.79 14.07 5.20
C GLY A 271 7.54 12.77 5.49
N VAL A 272 8.43 12.38 4.56
CA VAL A 272 9.23 11.16 4.76
C VAL A 272 10.18 11.35 5.96
N GLU A 273 10.18 10.38 6.88
CA GLU A 273 11.09 10.31 8.02
C GLU A 273 12.56 10.42 7.58
N GLY A 274 13.35 11.21 8.31
CA GLY A 274 14.76 11.49 7.97
C GLY A 274 14.97 12.45 6.78
N ILE A 275 13.92 12.80 6.03
CA ILE A 275 13.96 13.82 4.96
C ILE A 275 13.27 15.11 5.39
N SER A 276 12.06 14.99 5.93
CA SER A 276 11.23 16.12 6.38
C SER A 276 11.34 16.30 7.89
N ALA A 277 10.90 17.44 8.43
CA ALA A 277 10.88 17.59 9.89
C ALA A 277 9.79 16.70 10.48
N GLU A 278 10.11 16.01 11.58
CA GLU A 278 9.19 15.11 12.27
C GLU A 278 8.06 15.88 12.96
N GLY A 279 6.85 15.32 12.94
CA GLY A 279 5.66 15.89 13.58
C GLY A 279 5.06 17.11 12.89
N GLU A 280 5.62 17.54 11.75
CA GLU A 280 5.10 18.65 10.95
C GLU A 280 4.30 18.14 9.75
N LEU A 281 3.20 18.83 9.44
CA LEU A 281 2.37 18.53 8.28
C LEU A 281 2.74 19.40 7.08
N TYR A 282 2.89 18.76 5.93
CA TYR A 282 3.20 19.42 4.67
C TYR A 282 2.16 19.08 3.61
N ASN A 283 2.06 19.95 2.61
CA ASN A 283 1.19 19.73 1.47
C ASN A 283 1.99 19.11 0.32
N PHE A 284 1.55 17.93 -0.13
CA PHE A 284 2.12 17.19 -1.24
C PHE A 284 1.09 17.06 -2.35
N TYR A 285 1.57 17.01 -3.59
CA TYR A 285 0.75 16.59 -4.72
C TYR A 285 1.35 15.32 -5.32
N PHE A 286 0.52 14.29 -5.45
CA PHE A 286 0.92 13.00 -6.00
C PHE A 286 0.33 12.76 -7.37
N LYS A 287 1.12 12.21 -8.28
CA LYS A 287 0.66 11.70 -9.58
C LYS A 287 1.07 10.24 -9.70
N ASN A 288 0.09 9.33 -9.68
CA ASN A 288 0.32 7.88 -9.67
C ASN A 288 1.27 7.47 -8.53
N GLY A 289 0.98 7.90 -7.31
CA GLY A 289 1.78 7.61 -6.10
C GLY A 289 3.03 8.45 -5.97
N LYS A 290 3.60 8.98 -7.06
CA LYS A 290 4.85 9.73 -7.04
C LYS A 290 4.63 11.19 -6.62
N PRO A 291 5.34 11.72 -5.62
CA PRO A 291 5.23 13.11 -5.22
C PRO A 291 5.82 14.03 -6.30
N TYR A 292 5.23 15.21 -6.46
CA TYR A 292 5.90 16.31 -7.16
C TYR A 292 7.03 16.84 -6.29
N HIS A 293 8.24 16.91 -6.85
CA HIS A 293 9.42 17.41 -6.16
C HIS A 293 10.33 18.12 -7.16
N ALA A 294 11.11 19.08 -6.68
CA ALA A 294 12.17 19.68 -7.48
C ALA A 294 13.38 18.74 -7.59
N ASP A 295 14.15 18.87 -8.67
CA ASP A 295 15.47 18.22 -8.77
C ASP A 295 16.51 18.96 -7.91
N ASN A 296 16.41 20.28 -7.84
CA ASN A 296 17.24 21.14 -7.00
C ASN A 296 16.47 22.40 -6.60
N GLY A 297 16.66 22.88 -5.37
CA GLY A 297 16.03 24.08 -4.86
C GLY A 297 14.51 24.02 -4.95
N LEU A 298 13.91 24.96 -5.68
CA LEU A 298 12.47 25.04 -5.95
C LEU A 298 12.20 24.99 -7.44
N GLN A 299 11.12 24.29 -7.82
CA GLN A 299 10.69 24.15 -9.21
C GLN A 299 9.18 24.30 -9.34
N LEU A 300 8.73 24.82 -10.49
CA LEU A 300 7.31 25.00 -10.79
C LEU A 300 6.68 23.72 -11.35
N PHE A 301 5.49 23.40 -10.85
CA PHE A 301 4.64 22.34 -11.36
C PHE A 301 3.25 22.87 -11.66
N THR A 302 2.59 22.29 -12.66
CA THR A 302 1.21 22.64 -13.01
C THR A 302 0.26 21.56 -12.51
N VAL A 303 -0.70 21.96 -11.68
CA VAL A 303 -1.78 21.12 -11.15
C VAL A 303 -3.09 21.81 -11.49
N GLU A 304 -3.98 21.14 -12.22
CA GLU A 304 -5.31 21.67 -12.58
C GLU A 304 -5.28 23.10 -13.15
N SER A 305 -4.33 23.36 -14.07
CA SER A 305 -4.09 24.68 -14.70
C SER A 305 -3.55 25.79 -13.79
N LYS A 306 -3.22 25.49 -12.53
CA LYS A 306 -2.56 26.40 -11.58
C LYS A 306 -1.10 26.01 -11.40
N LYS A 307 -0.24 26.99 -11.13
CA LYS A 307 1.19 26.75 -10.87
C LYS A 307 1.49 26.79 -9.37
N TYR A 308 2.32 25.85 -8.93
CA TYR A 308 2.77 25.67 -7.56
C TYR A 308 4.29 25.47 -7.57
N ALA A 309 4.96 25.82 -6.47
CA ALA A 309 6.36 25.47 -6.27
C ALA A 309 6.49 24.33 -5.26
N PHE A 310 7.37 23.37 -5.57
CA PHE A 310 7.74 22.29 -4.67
C PHE A 310 9.25 22.30 -4.46
N ASN A 311 9.71 21.89 -3.28
CA ASN A 311 11.13 21.69 -3.00
C ASN A 311 11.58 20.24 -3.33
N THR A 312 12.84 19.91 -3.07
CA THR A 312 13.39 18.55 -3.32
C THR A 312 12.74 17.47 -2.44
N LYS A 313 12.19 17.86 -1.29
CA LYS A 313 11.44 16.99 -0.38
C LYS A 313 9.98 16.80 -0.80
N GLY A 314 9.56 17.44 -1.90
CA GLY A 314 8.19 17.40 -2.39
C GLY A 314 7.21 18.24 -1.60
N GLU A 315 7.69 19.08 -0.68
CA GLU A 315 6.86 19.97 0.13
C GLU A 315 6.47 21.20 -0.70
N MET A 316 5.18 21.46 -0.83
CA MET A 316 4.65 22.65 -1.49
C MET A 316 5.02 23.92 -0.74
N GLN A 317 5.41 24.97 -1.47
CA GLN A 317 5.90 26.22 -0.92
C GLN A 317 4.91 27.38 -1.09
N THR A 318 4.87 28.26 -0.09
CA THR A 318 4.10 29.50 -0.07
C THR A 318 5.00 30.72 0.13
N GLY A 319 4.45 31.92 -0.05
CA GLY A 319 5.16 33.19 0.12
C GLY A 319 6.00 33.61 -1.07
N LEU A 320 6.88 34.59 -0.86
CA LEU A 320 7.84 35.06 -1.85
C LEU A 320 9.02 34.07 -1.92
N LYS A 321 9.28 33.51 -3.10
CA LYS A 321 10.29 32.47 -3.30
C LYS A 321 11.12 32.73 -4.55
N VAL A 322 12.39 32.33 -4.49
CA VAL A 322 13.29 32.26 -5.63
C VAL A 322 13.17 30.86 -6.22
N VAL A 323 12.79 30.76 -7.49
CA VAL A 323 12.53 29.48 -8.16
C VAL A 323 13.48 29.29 -9.32
N ASN A 324 14.00 28.07 -9.46
CA ASN A 324 14.86 27.69 -10.56
C ASN A 324 14.03 27.54 -11.85
N LEU A 325 14.53 28.11 -12.93
CA LEU A 325 13.93 28.05 -14.26
C LEU A 325 14.57 26.92 -15.10
N GLU A 326 13.90 26.52 -16.18
CA GLU A 326 14.34 25.42 -17.05
C GLU A 326 15.70 25.69 -17.74
N ASP A 327 16.06 26.96 -17.92
CA ASP A 327 17.33 27.42 -18.51
C ASP A 327 18.45 27.56 -17.47
N GLY A 328 18.19 27.25 -16.20
CA GLY A 328 19.14 27.37 -15.10
C GLY A 328 19.21 28.77 -14.48
N GLU A 329 18.43 29.74 -14.97
CA GLU A 329 18.26 31.03 -14.29
C GLU A 329 17.35 30.90 -13.05
N ILE A 330 17.25 31.97 -12.29
CA ILE A 330 16.36 32.08 -11.15
C ILE A 330 15.45 33.30 -11.29
N ALA A 331 14.24 33.20 -10.77
CA ALA A 331 13.34 34.34 -10.68
C ALA A 331 12.52 34.34 -9.39
N ASN A 332 12.11 35.54 -8.97
CA ASN A 332 11.18 35.72 -7.86
C ASN A 332 9.76 35.37 -8.30
N PHE A 333 9.06 34.61 -7.48
CA PHE A 333 7.64 34.30 -7.61
C PHE A 333 6.95 34.50 -6.26
N TYR A 334 5.65 34.79 -6.30
CA TYR A 334 4.84 34.83 -5.09
C TYR A 334 3.74 33.76 -5.16
N PHE A 335 3.69 32.93 -4.12
CA PHE A 335 2.67 31.90 -3.93
C PHE A 335 1.82 32.30 -2.73
N ALA A 336 0.50 32.31 -2.89
CA ALA A 336 -0.38 32.60 -1.76
C ALA A 336 -0.43 31.42 -0.76
N GLU A 337 -1.20 31.57 0.31
CA GLU A 337 -1.38 30.52 1.34
C GLU A 337 -1.94 29.21 0.77
N ASP A 338 -2.74 29.29 -0.30
CA ASP A 338 -3.24 28.12 -1.04
C ASP A 338 -2.18 27.49 -1.97
N GLY A 339 -0.94 27.99 -1.95
CA GLY A 339 0.16 27.55 -2.80
C GLY A 339 0.12 28.07 -4.23
N VAL A 340 -0.96 28.76 -4.62
CA VAL A 340 -1.16 29.15 -6.02
C VAL A 340 -0.30 30.36 -6.35
N MET A 341 0.50 30.24 -7.41
CA MET A 341 1.30 31.33 -7.96
C MET A 341 0.41 32.53 -8.35
N ARG A 342 0.72 33.71 -7.83
CA ARG A 342 0.04 34.97 -8.16
C ARG A 342 0.80 35.74 -9.24
N THR A 343 0.10 36.67 -9.87
CA THR A 343 0.63 37.52 -10.94
C THR A 343 0.20 38.98 -10.74
N GLY A 344 0.76 39.91 -11.51
CA GLY A 344 0.42 41.33 -11.42
C GLY A 344 0.92 41.98 -10.14
N LYS A 345 0.27 43.08 -9.73
CA LYS A 345 0.65 43.82 -8.53
C LYS A 345 0.23 43.07 -7.27
N GLN A 346 1.17 42.88 -6.34
CA GLN A 346 0.95 42.27 -5.03
C GLN A 346 1.50 43.20 -3.94
N VAL A 347 0.87 43.20 -2.77
CA VAL A 347 1.39 43.87 -1.57
C VAL A 347 1.70 42.77 -0.57
N ILE A 348 2.97 42.65 -0.21
CA ILE A 348 3.50 41.52 0.57
C ILE A 348 4.15 42.10 1.82
N TYR A 349 3.76 41.60 2.99
CA TYR A 349 4.37 41.97 4.25
C TYR A 349 5.77 41.35 4.37
N ASN A 350 6.75 42.15 4.73
CA ASN A 350 8.11 41.73 5.00
C ASN A 350 8.33 41.80 6.51
N GLU A 351 8.47 40.63 7.14
CA GLU A 351 8.61 40.50 8.59
C GLU A 351 9.93 41.10 9.11
N ASP A 352 11.02 41.02 8.32
CA ASP A 352 12.33 41.54 8.73
C ASP A 352 12.36 43.07 8.81
N LEU A 353 11.61 43.72 7.91
CA LEU A 353 11.53 45.17 7.81
C LEU A 353 10.29 45.75 8.52
N ASP A 354 9.40 44.89 9.01
CA ASP A 354 8.08 45.24 9.56
C ASP A 354 7.29 46.20 8.65
N GLU A 355 7.32 45.95 7.35
CA GLU A 355 6.69 46.83 6.36
C GLU A 355 6.06 46.07 5.17
N ASN A 356 5.09 46.73 4.54
CA ASN A 356 4.47 46.22 3.32
C ASN A 356 5.26 46.65 2.08
N GLN A 357 5.73 45.67 1.32
CA GLN A 357 6.41 45.88 0.06
C GLN A 357 5.46 45.72 -1.11
N THR A 358 5.59 46.59 -2.11
CA THR A 358 4.84 46.46 -3.36
C THR A 358 5.66 45.68 -4.38
N TRP A 359 5.09 44.60 -4.89
CA TRP A 359 5.69 43.75 -5.90
C TRP A 359 4.87 43.75 -7.19
N PHE A 360 5.52 43.50 -8.33
CA PHE A 360 4.83 43.26 -9.60
C PHE A 360 5.42 42.04 -10.31
N PHE A 361 4.53 41.14 -10.74
CA PHE A 361 4.87 39.92 -11.44
C PHE A 361 4.25 39.93 -12.84
N TYR A 362 4.94 39.39 -13.85
CA TYR A 362 4.41 39.30 -15.22
C TYR A 362 3.06 38.56 -15.23
N THR A 363 2.08 39.08 -15.99
CA THR A 363 0.69 38.56 -16.04
C THR A 363 0.46 37.52 -17.13
N ASP A 364 1.34 37.49 -18.13
CA ASP A 364 1.22 36.70 -19.34
C ASP A 364 2.61 36.42 -19.95
N GLY A 365 2.62 35.72 -21.08
CA GLY A 365 3.83 35.34 -21.80
C GLY A 365 4.64 34.23 -21.13
N SER A 366 5.83 33.97 -21.66
CA SER A 366 6.76 32.96 -21.15
C SER A 366 7.26 33.28 -19.72
N ARG A 367 7.28 34.56 -19.35
CA ARG A 367 7.71 35.04 -18.04
C ARG A 367 6.59 35.12 -17.01
N LYS A 368 5.37 34.68 -17.34
CA LYS A 368 4.20 34.78 -16.45
C LYS A 368 4.53 34.28 -15.03
N GLY A 369 4.29 35.13 -14.04
CA GLY A 369 4.57 34.87 -12.63
C GLY A 369 5.95 35.31 -12.15
N GLN A 370 6.93 35.48 -13.05
CA GLN A 370 8.26 35.97 -12.67
C GLN A 370 8.18 37.43 -12.20
N GLY A 371 9.06 37.80 -11.28
CA GLY A 371 9.25 39.18 -10.85
C GLY A 371 9.58 40.10 -12.03
N PHE A 372 8.82 41.17 -12.19
CA PHE A 372 9.00 42.13 -13.27
C PHE A 372 10.25 42.99 -13.03
N HIS A 373 11.13 43.05 -14.02
CA HIS A 373 12.34 43.86 -13.97
C HIS A 373 12.26 44.91 -15.07
N GLY A 374 12.08 46.18 -14.67
CA GLY A 374 11.94 47.31 -15.59
C GLY A 374 10.97 48.39 -15.12
N ILE A 375 10.61 49.28 -16.04
CA ILE A 375 9.71 50.40 -15.76
C ILE A 375 8.30 50.08 -16.26
N ARG A 376 7.31 50.24 -15.39
CA ARG A 376 5.90 50.06 -15.71
C ARG A 376 5.05 51.10 -14.97
N ASP A 377 4.08 51.71 -15.65
CA ASP A 377 3.13 52.65 -15.05
C ASP A 377 3.80 53.77 -14.23
N ASN A 378 4.91 54.31 -14.76
CA ASN A 378 5.75 55.34 -14.10
C ASN A 378 6.48 54.88 -12.83
N THR A 379 6.63 53.58 -12.63
CA THR A 379 7.29 52.97 -11.49
C THR A 379 8.39 52.03 -11.93
N LEU A 380 9.53 52.08 -11.24
CA LEU A 380 10.65 51.17 -11.47
C LEU A 380 10.51 49.96 -10.56
N TYR A 381 10.65 48.77 -11.14
CA TYR A 381 10.68 47.50 -10.44
C TYR A 381 12.00 46.79 -10.73
N GLU A 382 12.60 46.21 -9.70
CA GLU A 382 13.82 45.42 -9.78
C GLU A 382 13.51 44.00 -9.33
N TYR A 383 13.55 43.04 -10.25
CA TYR A 383 13.21 41.62 -10.00
C TYR A 383 11.87 41.43 -9.29
N GLY A 384 10.91 42.30 -9.58
CA GLY A 384 9.57 42.31 -9.04
C GLY A 384 9.37 43.31 -7.91
N LEU A 385 10.40 43.71 -7.17
CA LEU A 385 10.27 44.66 -6.06
C LEU A 385 10.17 46.08 -6.58
N ARG A 386 9.17 46.84 -6.12
CA ARG A 386 9.08 48.28 -6.41
C ARG A 386 10.23 49.03 -5.74
N LYS A 387 10.92 49.90 -6.48
CA LYS A 387 11.95 50.77 -5.91
C LYS A 387 11.32 52.05 -5.40
N ASP A 388 11.47 52.28 -4.10
CA ASP A 388 10.97 53.46 -3.41
C ASP A 388 12.15 54.29 -2.87
N ALA A 389 11.96 55.61 -2.78
CA ALA A 389 12.89 56.45 -2.02
C ALA A 389 12.62 56.31 -0.52
N ASP A 390 13.68 56.39 0.27
CA ASP A 390 13.59 56.51 1.72
C ASP A 390 12.67 57.68 2.12
N SER A 391 11.83 57.47 3.14
CA SER A 391 10.87 58.47 3.62
C SER A 391 11.53 59.79 4.03
N ASP A 392 12.74 59.73 4.58
CA ASP A 392 13.49 60.89 5.04
C ASP A 392 14.08 61.66 3.87
N LEU A 393 14.59 60.95 2.86
CA LEU A 393 15.20 61.55 1.68
C LEU A 393 14.17 62.13 0.70
N ARG A 394 12.96 61.54 0.68
CA ARG A 394 11.84 61.81 -0.23
C ARG A 394 12.08 61.49 -1.71
N LEU A 395 13.33 61.57 -2.15
CA LEU A 395 13.78 61.34 -3.52
C LEU A 395 15.08 60.54 -3.50
N ALA A 396 15.21 59.57 -4.40
CA ALA A 396 16.41 58.76 -4.54
C ALA A 396 16.70 58.44 -6.02
N PRO A 397 17.98 58.48 -6.44
CA PRO A 397 18.38 57.99 -7.75
C PRO A 397 18.36 56.45 -7.78
N MET A 398 17.85 55.85 -8.85
CA MET A 398 17.82 54.41 -9.08
C MET A 398 18.42 54.09 -10.44
N ASN A 399 19.34 53.14 -10.49
CA ASN A 399 19.99 52.74 -11.74
C ASN A 399 19.13 51.71 -12.48
N TYR A 400 18.90 51.92 -13.78
CA TYR A 400 18.26 50.96 -14.65
C TYR A 400 18.70 51.17 -16.10
N ASP A 401 19.10 50.07 -16.77
CA ASP A 401 19.49 50.06 -18.19
C ASP A 401 20.47 51.19 -18.56
N GLY A 402 21.55 51.32 -17.77
CA GLY A 402 22.60 52.34 -17.95
C GLY A 402 22.21 53.78 -17.59
N ASN A 403 20.96 54.03 -17.16
CA ASN A 403 20.45 55.35 -16.80
C ASN A 403 20.16 55.47 -15.31
N GLN A 404 20.18 56.70 -14.77
CA GLN A 404 19.73 56.97 -13.40
C GLN A 404 18.35 57.65 -13.42
N TYR A 405 17.36 57.05 -12.78
CA TYR A 405 16.01 57.58 -12.66
C TYR A 405 15.79 58.17 -11.27
N LEU A 406 15.13 59.33 -11.17
CA LEU A 406 14.78 59.90 -9.87
C LEU A 406 13.42 59.38 -9.41
N VAL A 407 13.36 58.69 -8.28
CA VAL A 407 12.13 58.08 -7.75
C VAL A 407 11.75 58.73 -6.42
N ASN A 408 10.46 58.82 -6.11
CA ASN A 408 9.97 59.32 -4.82
C ASN A 408 9.57 58.20 -3.85
N THR A 409 9.08 58.55 -2.66
CA THR A 409 8.65 57.59 -1.62
C THR A 409 7.45 56.73 -1.99
N SER A 410 6.68 57.11 -3.02
CA SER A 410 5.58 56.30 -3.53
C SER A 410 5.98 55.40 -4.71
N GLY A 411 7.28 55.37 -5.05
CA GLY A 411 7.82 54.59 -6.16
C GLY A 411 7.57 55.21 -7.54
N SER A 412 7.14 56.47 -7.60
CA SER A 412 6.89 57.18 -8.85
C SER A 412 8.16 57.85 -9.37
N ILE A 413 8.50 57.57 -10.62
CA ILE A 413 9.57 58.25 -11.34
C ILE A 413 9.18 59.72 -11.54
N GLN A 414 10.05 60.62 -11.12
CA GLN A 414 9.89 62.06 -11.26
C GLN A 414 10.30 62.49 -12.66
N LYS A 415 9.40 63.19 -13.36
CA LYS A 415 9.56 63.56 -14.77
C LYS A 415 9.34 65.05 -14.98
N ALA A 416 10.06 65.61 -15.94
CA ALA A 416 9.75 66.93 -16.47
C ALA A 416 8.55 66.90 -17.43
N SER A 417 7.87 68.03 -17.59
CA SER A 417 7.01 68.23 -18.76
C SER A 417 7.83 68.73 -19.95
N SER A 418 7.33 68.56 -21.17
CA SER A 418 7.96 69.09 -22.38
C SER A 418 8.14 70.62 -22.38
N SER A 419 7.39 71.33 -21.54
CA SER A 419 7.48 72.78 -21.36
C SER A 419 8.32 73.23 -20.15
N SER A 420 8.78 72.30 -19.32
CA SER A 420 9.56 72.61 -18.11
C SER A 420 10.96 73.11 -18.49
N LYS A 421 11.53 73.99 -17.66
CA LYS A 421 12.91 74.47 -17.78
C LYS A 421 13.63 74.32 -16.44
N SER A 422 14.87 73.83 -16.47
CA SER A 422 15.74 73.77 -15.31
C SER A 422 16.31 75.16 -15.00
N ALA A 423 16.28 75.55 -13.72
CA ALA A 423 16.98 76.75 -13.26
C ALA A 423 18.45 76.45 -12.96
N THR A 424 18.75 75.20 -12.59
CA THR A 424 20.09 74.72 -12.24
C THR A 424 20.95 74.47 -13.48
N LYS A 425 20.34 74.00 -14.58
CA LYS A 425 20.97 73.77 -15.89
C LYS A 425 20.18 74.43 -17.04
N PRO A 426 20.18 75.78 -17.15
CA PRO A 426 19.41 76.49 -18.18
C PRO A 426 19.83 76.16 -19.62
N GLU A 427 21.07 75.71 -19.81
CA GLU A 427 21.66 75.35 -21.11
C GLU A 427 20.98 74.16 -21.79
N LEU A 428 20.29 73.31 -21.01
CA LEU A 428 19.56 72.16 -21.54
C LEU A 428 18.24 72.55 -22.23
N GLY A 429 17.73 73.77 -21.99
CA GLY A 429 16.51 74.28 -22.62
C GLY A 429 15.22 73.70 -22.03
N ASN A 430 14.23 73.45 -22.90
CA ASN A 430 12.92 72.89 -22.51
C ASN A 430 13.00 71.37 -22.28
N GLY A 431 12.12 70.83 -21.46
CA GLY A 431 12.03 69.38 -21.19
C GLY A 431 12.79 68.93 -19.95
N PHE A 432 13.27 69.86 -19.13
CA PHE A 432 14.05 69.57 -17.92
C PHE A 432 13.43 70.24 -16.69
N LYS A 433 13.52 69.59 -15.54
CA LYS A 433 12.95 70.09 -14.28
C LYS A 433 13.86 69.81 -13.09
N ASP A 434 13.90 70.76 -12.17
CA ASP A 434 14.65 70.67 -10.92
C ASP A 434 13.78 70.06 -9.82
N TYR A 435 14.31 69.05 -9.16
CA TYR A 435 13.73 68.41 -7.97
C TYR A 435 14.71 68.52 -6.82
N LYS A 436 14.25 69.03 -5.67
CA LYS A 436 15.09 69.20 -4.49
C LYS A 436 14.74 68.13 -3.45
N ASP A 437 15.72 67.37 -2.99
CA ASP A 437 15.54 66.40 -1.92
C ASP A 437 15.56 67.05 -0.52
N SER A 438 15.30 66.26 0.52
CA SER A 438 15.26 66.75 1.91
C SER A 438 16.60 67.29 2.42
N ASN A 439 17.72 66.86 1.83
CA ASN A 439 19.07 67.35 2.18
C ASN A 439 19.45 68.61 1.41
N GLY A 440 18.55 69.09 0.56
CA GLY A 440 18.73 70.30 -0.23
C GLY A 440 19.56 70.12 -1.50
N LYS A 441 19.86 68.88 -1.90
CA LYS A 441 20.48 68.59 -3.19
C LYS A 441 19.44 68.70 -4.30
N THR A 442 19.82 69.36 -5.38
CA THR A 442 18.99 69.51 -6.58
C THR A 442 19.36 68.45 -7.61
N TRP A 443 18.34 67.76 -8.10
CA TRP A 443 18.38 66.78 -9.17
C TRP A 443 17.70 67.35 -10.40
N VAL A 444 18.37 67.34 -11.55
CA VAL A 444 17.80 67.78 -12.82
C VAL A 444 17.37 66.54 -13.60
N VAL A 445 16.09 66.44 -13.95
CA VAL A 445 15.55 65.28 -14.69
C VAL A 445 14.93 65.71 -16.02
N ASP A 446 14.98 64.83 -17.01
CA ASP A 446 14.33 65.01 -18.32
C ASP A 446 12.85 64.57 -18.33
N VAL A 447 12.23 64.56 -19.51
CA VAL A 447 10.82 64.13 -19.71
C VAL A 447 10.59 62.63 -19.47
N ASN A 448 11.64 61.82 -19.52
CA ASN A 448 11.60 60.38 -19.24
C ASN A 448 11.90 60.07 -17.76
N GLY A 449 12.39 61.06 -17.01
CA GLY A 449 12.76 60.97 -15.61
C GLY A 449 14.21 60.58 -15.38
N ILE A 450 15.04 60.67 -16.42
CA ILE A 450 16.48 60.40 -16.38
C ILE A 450 17.21 61.62 -15.83
N ILE A 451 18.05 61.41 -14.81
CA ILE A 451 18.88 62.41 -14.17
C ILE A 451 20.01 62.85 -15.11
N GLN A 452 20.27 64.16 -15.18
CA GLN A 452 21.24 64.81 -16.10
C GLN A 452 22.44 65.43 -15.39
#